data_AF-A0A376FKW8-F1
#
_entry.id   AF-A0A376FKW8-F1
#
_cell.length_a   1.000
_cell.length_b   1.000
_cell.length_c   1.000
_cell.angle_alpha   90.00
_cell.angle_beta   90.00
_cell.angle_gamma   90.00
#
_symmetry.space_group_name_H-M   'P 1'
#
loop_
_entity.id
_entity.type
_entity.pdbx_description
1 polymer ?
#
loop_
_entity_poly.entity_id
_entity_poly.type
_entity_poly.pdbx_seq_one_letter_code
_entity_poly.pdbx_strand_id
1 'polypeptide(L)'
;MLDLFADAEPWQEPLAPGAVILRRFATSRAAALLAGIDEVTAVSPFRHMVTPGGYTMSVAMANCGELGWATNERAIFMPRTIPLPASRGPRCLLFFRRSATRPP
;
A
#
# COMPACT_ATOMS: atom_id res chain seq x y z
N MET A 1 25.97 6.28 1.27
CA MET A 1 25.61 5.36 0.17
C MET A 1 25.06 6.24 -0.95
N LEU A 2 25.73 6.32 -2.10
CA LEU A 2 25.22 7.09 -3.25
C LEU A 2 24.09 6.29 -3.90
N ASP A 3 22.91 6.88 -3.97
CA ASP A 3 21.85 6.39 -4.83
C ASP A 3 22.13 6.91 -6.25
N LEU A 4 22.64 6.02 -7.11
CA LEU A 4 22.92 6.28 -8.54
C LEU A 4 21.71 6.84 -9.30
N PHE A 5 20.53 6.70 -8.69
CA PHE A 5 19.24 7.02 -9.23
C PHE A 5 18.54 8.12 -8.42
N ALA A 6 19.24 8.94 -7.65
CA ALA A 6 18.58 10.03 -6.91
C ALA A 6 17.90 11.08 -7.83
N ASP A 7 18.52 11.42 -8.97
CA ASP A 7 18.18 12.62 -9.74
C ASP A 7 17.41 12.39 -11.05
N ALA A 8 17.16 11.15 -11.48
CA ALA A 8 16.37 10.93 -12.70
C ALA A 8 14.88 11.20 -12.47
N GLU A 9 14.29 11.93 -13.41
CA GLU A 9 12.88 12.28 -13.43
C GLU A 9 11.97 11.04 -13.56
N PRO A 10 10.70 11.12 -13.11
CA PRO A 10 9.73 10.04 -13.31
C PRO A 10 9.46 9.74 -14.79
N TRP A 11 9.29 8.47 -15.13
CA TRP A 11 8.92 8.04 -16.49
C TRP A 11 7.99 6.83 -16.48
N GLN A 12 7.42 6.53 -17.65
CA GLN A 12 6.47 5.43 -17.84
C GLN A 12 7.07 4.33 -18.72
N GLU A 13 6.77 3.08 -18.40
CA GLU A 13 7.18 1.91 -19.18
C GLU A 13 5.99 0.96 -19.35
N PRO A 14 5.62 0.59 -20.60
CA PRO A 14 4.56 -0.39 -20.84
C PRO A 14 4.91 -1.74 -20.23
N LEU A 15 3.98 -2.35 -19.50
CA LEU A 15 4.13 -3.72 -18.97
C LEU A 15 3.33 -4.73 -19.79
N ALA A 16 2.07 -4.41 -20.06
CA ALA A 16 1.12 -5.23 -20.82
C ALA A 16 -0.04 -4.35 -21.31
N PRO A 17 -0.94 -4.83 -22.19
CA PRO A 17 -2.17 -4.11 -22.51
C PRO A 17 -2.95 -3.74 -21.24
N GLY A 18 -3.19 -2.44 -21.01
CA GLY A 18 -3.85 -1.93 -19.81
C GLY A 18 -2.97 -1.83 -18.55
N ALA A 19 -1.66 -2.09 -18.64
CA ALA A 19 -0.73 -2.02 -17.51
C ALA A 19 0.55 -1.22 -17.83
N VAL A 20 0.91 -0.30 -16.95
CA VAL A 20 2.10 0.57 -17.08
C VAL A 20 2.86 0.62 -15.75
N ILE A 21 4.20 0.61 -15.84
CA ILE A 21 5.08 0.90 -14.71
C ILE A 21 5.33 2.41 -14.68
N LEU A 22 4.94 3.08 -13.60
CA LEU A 22 5.23 4.49 -13.35
C LEU A 22 6.50 4.59 -12.48
N ARG A 23 7.67 4.56 -13.13
CA ARG A 23 8.94 4.55 -12.41
C ARG A 23 9.15 5.89 -11.71
N ARG A 24 9.51 5.82 -10.41
CA ARG A 24 9.77 6.96 -9.51
C ARG A 24 8.61 7.92 -9.27
N PHE A 25 7.41 7.55 -9.70
CA PHE A 25 6.22 8.40 -9.55
C PHE A 25 5.93 8.83 -8.11
N ALA A 26 6.20 7.94 -7.14
CA ALA A 26 5.95 8.19 -5.73
C ALA A 26 7.14 8.78 -4.96
N THR A 27 8.32 8.95 -5.60
CA THR A 27 9.58 9.28 -4.90
C THR A 27 9.48 10.59 -4.11
N SER A 28 8.93 11.65 -4.72
CA SER A 28 8.73 12.95 -4.05
C SER A 28 7.80 12.90 -2.83
N ARG A 29 7.05 11.80 -2.65
CA ARG A 29 6.11 11.60 -1.55
C ARG A 29 6.51 10.44 -0.64
N ALA A 30 7.65 9.78 -0.89
CA ALA A 30 8.07 8.58 -0.17
C ALA A 30 8.07 8.77 1.36
N ALA A 31 8.62 9.88 1.86
CA ALA A 31 8.63 10.18 3.29
C ALA A 31 7.21 10.29 3.89
N ALA A 32 6.28 10.94 3.19
CA ALA A 32 4.89 11.07 3.63
C ALA A 32 4.13 9.73 3.55
N LEU A 33 4.48 8.87 2.58
CA LEU A 33 3.92 7.53 2.48
C LEU A 33 4.38 6.63 3.63
N LEU A 34 5.67 6.65 3.95
CA LEU A 34 6.24 5.90 5.07
C LEU A 34 5.62 6.34 6.41
N ALA A 35 5.54 7.65 6.66
CA ALA A 35 4.86 8.17 7.85
C ALA A 35 3.38 7.73 7.93
N GLY A 36 2.68 7.69 6.79
CA GLY A 36 1.32 7.17 6.75
C GLY A 36 1.22 5.65 7.01
N ILE A 37 2.25 4.87 6.66
CA ILE A 37 2.32 3.45 7.03
C ILE A 37 2.50 3.31 8.55
N ASP A 38 3.35 4.13 9.17
CA ASP A 38 3.53 4.12 10.63
C ASP A 38 2.22 4.46 11.36
N GLU A 39 1.48 5.46 10.89
CA GLU A 39 0.16 5.82 11.44
C GLU A 39 -0.86 4.67 11.31
N VAL A 40 -0.91 4.00 10.16
CA VAL A 40 -1.79 2.85 9.94
C VAL A 40 -1.41 1.70 10.86
N THR A 41 -0.12 1.40 10.96
CA THR A 41 0.38 0.22 11.67
C THR A 41 0.36 0.38 13.18
N ALA A 42 0.34 1.61 13.69
CA ALA A 42 0.04 1.91 15.09
C ALA A 42 -1.37 1.44 15.51
N VAL A 43 -2.34 1.43 14.58
CA VAL A 43 -3.74 1.03 14.85
C VAL A 43 -4.05 -0.38 14.32
N SER A 44 -3.44 -0.76 13.19
CA SER A 44 -3.55 -2.09 12.58
C SER A 44 -2.15 -2.69 12.41
N PRO A 45 -1.60 -3.33 13.46
CA PRO A 45 -0.25 -3.88 13.42
C PRO A 45 -0.04 -4.87 12.28
N PHE A 46 1.19 -4.91 11.76
CA PHE A 46 1.60 -5.93 10.82
C PHE A 46 1.39 -7.33 11.41
N ARG A 47 0.85 -8.23 10.60
CA ARG A 47 0.67 -9.64 10.96
C ARG A 47 1.00 -10.55 9.79
N HIS A 48 1.60 -11.69 10.09
CA HIS A 48 1.69 -12.80 9.14
C HIS A 48 0.36 -13.53 9.14
N MET A 49 -0.23 -13.72 7.95
CA MET A 49 -1.52 -14.40 7.82
C MET A 49 -1.35 -15.85 7.40
N VAL A 50 -2.34 -16.68 7.70
CA VAL A 50 -2.37 -18.08 7.30
C VAL A 50 -3.20 -18.22 6.02
N THR A 51 -2.63 -18.85 5.01
CA THR A 51 -3.32 -19.16 3.75
C THR A 51 -4.36 -20.27 3.96
N PRO A 52 -5.33 -20.45 3.04
CA PRO A 52 -6.29 -21.55 3.14
C PRO A 52 -5.63 -22.94 3.15
N GLY A 53 -4.40 -23.06 2.65
CA GLY A 53 -3.61 -24.29 2.74
C GLY A 53 -2.91 -24.52 4.09
N GLY A 54 -3.13 -23.67 5.10
CA GLY A 54 -2.51 -23.77 6.43
C GLY A 54 -1.09 -23.20 6.53
N TYR A 55 -0.55 -22.62 5.45
CA TYR A 55 0.79 -22.05 5.47
C TYR A 55 0.78 -20.59 5.95
N THR A 56 1.69 -20.26 6.86
CA THR A 56 1.94 -18.87 7.27
C THR A 56 2.70 -18.12 6.18
N MET A 57 2.17 -16.98 5.76
CA MET A 57 2.80 -16.10 4.76
C MET A 57 4.08 -15.47 5.32
N SER A 58 5.16 -15.49 4.54
CA SER A 58 6.42 -14.84 4.91
C SER A 58 6.32 -13.30 4.90
N VAL A 59 5.34 -12.74 4.20
CA VAL A 59 5.07 -11.30 4.18
C VAL A 59 4.12 -10.93 5.31
N ALA A 60 4.49 -9.93 6.10
CA ALA A 60 3.60 -9.33 7.09
C ALA A 60 2.74 -8.24 6.44
N MET A 61 1.46 -8.18 6.78
CA MET A 61 0.49 -7.30 6.12
C MET A 61 -0.35 -6.52 7.15
N ALA A 62 -0.66 -5.27 6.80
CA ALA A 62 -1.60 -4.40 7.49
C ALA A 62 -2.54 -3.78 6.44
N ASN A 63 -3.73 -3.34 6.86
CA ASN A 63 -4.72 -2.76 5.95
C ASN A 63 -5.24 -1.43 6.49
N CYS A 64 -5.66 -0.55 5.59
CA CYS A 64 -6.39 0.68 5.91
C CYS A 64 -7.44 0.96 4.83
N GLY A 65 -8.49 1.71 5.17
CA GLY A 65 -9.67 1.92 4.32
C GLY A 65 -10.95 1.37 4.96
N GLU A 66 -11.99 1.14 4.15
CA GLU A 66 -13.25 0.56 4.63
C GLU A 66 -13.20 -0.97 4.75
N LEU A 67 -12.45 -1.61 3.86
CA LEU A 67 -12.25 -3.05 3.80
C LEU A 67 -10.74 -3.33 3.75
N GLY A 68 -10.32 -4.41 4.41
CA GLY A 68 -8.96 -4.91 4.33
C GLY A 68 -8.92 -6.29 3.72
N TRP A 69 -7.84 -6.65 3.05
CA TRP A 69 -7.65 -8.03 2.59
C TRP A 69 -7.19 -8.90 3.77
N ALA A 70 -7.81 -10.07 3.92
CA ALA A 70 -7.44 -11.03 4.95
C ALA A 70 -7.55 -12.48 4.45
N THR A 71 -6.79 -13.36 5.09
CA THR A 71 -6.84 -14.80 4.81
C THR A 71 -6.72 -15.60 6.11
N ASN A 72 -7.33 -16.77 6.12
CA ASN A 72 -7.15 -17.80 7.15
C ASN A 72 -7.16 -19.19 6.50
N GLU A 73 -7.10 -20.23 7.32
CA GLU A 73 -7.14 -21.65 6.91
C GLU A 73 -8.39 -22.06 6.12
N ARG A 74 -9.42 -21.20 6.06
CA ARG A 74 -10.68 -21.50 5.37
C ARG A 74 -10.80 -20.76 4.04
N ALA A 75 -10.45 -19.47 4.01
CA ALA A 75 -10.71 -18.62 2.86
C ALA A 75 -9.89 -17.33 2.87
N ILE A 76 -9.88 -16.69 1.70
CA ILE A 76 -9.53 -15.28 1.52
C ILE A 76 -10.82 -14.46 1.56
N PHE A 77 -10.84 -13.35 2.30
CA PHE A 77 -12.03 -12.53 2.52
C PHE A 77 -11.68 -11.05 2.78
N MET A 78 -12.71 -10.19 2.78
CA MET A 78 -12.57 -8.73 2.93
C MET A 78 -13.33 -8.21 4.16
N PRO A 79 -12.78 -8.33 5.39
CA PRO A 79 -13.44 -7.79 6.58
C PRO A 79 -13.40 -6.26 6.60
N ARG A 80 -14.35 -5.65 7.33
CA ARG A 80 -14.28 -4.22 7.67
C ARG A 80 -13.02 -3.94 8.48
N THR A 81 -12.28 -2.92 8.07
CA THR A 81 -11.12 -2.41 8.80
C THR A 81 -11.54 -1.34 9.81
N ILE A 82 -10.74 -1.15 10.86
CA ILE A 82 -10.96 -0.07 11.83
C ILE A 82 -10.82 1.26 11.07
N PRO A 83 -11.86 2.12 11.06
CA PRO A 83 -11.78 3.40 10.38
C PRO A 83 -10.74 4.30 11.05
N LEU A 84 -9.78 4.81 10.28
CA LEU A 84 -8.93 5.89 10.76
C LEU A 84 -9.72 7.21 10.74
N PRO A 85 -9.60 8.07 11.76
CA PRO A 85 -10.40 9.31 11.84
C PRO A 85 -10.17 10.22 10.63
N ALA A 86 -11.25 10.68 10.00
CA ALA A 86 -11.23 11.45 8.75
C ALA A 86 -10.46 12.78 8.84
N SER A 87 -10.38 13.40 10.02
CA SER A 87 -9.62 14.64 10.28
C SER A 87 -8.10 14.43 10.40
N ARG A 88 -7.65 13.18 10.37
CA ARG A 88 -6.23 12.73 10.37
C ARG A 88 -6.07 11.50 9.48
N GLY A 89 -6.76 11.46 8.34
CA GLY A 89 -6.61 10.34 7.41
C GLY A 89 -5.13 10.21 7.05
N PRO A 90 -4.54 9.00 7.11
CA PRO A 90 -3.12 8.85 6.89
C PRO A 90 -2.79 9.40 5.51
N ARG A 91 -1.77 10.25 5.44
CA ARG A 91 -1.41 10.97 4.20
C ARG A 91 -1.16 9.99 3.05
N CYS A 92 -0.85 8.73 3.36
CA CYS A 92 -0.78 7.62 2.41
C CYS A 92 -2.10 7.34 1.69
N LEU A 93 -3.25 7.33 2.39
CA LEU A 93 -4.56 7.07 1.77
C LEU A 93 -4.98 8.19 0.82
N LEU A 94 -4.66 9.45 1.14
CA LEU A 94 -4.92 10.58 0.23
C LEU A 94 -4.08 10.48 -1.05
N PHE A 95 -2.84 10.03 -0.95
CA PHE A 95 -2.02 9.76 -2.13
C PHE A 95 -2.59 8.63 -2.98
N PHE A 96 -2.94 7.48 -2.38
CA PHE A 96 -3.51 6.35 -3.13
C PHE A 96 -4.82 6.73 -3.83
N ARG A 97 -5.71 7.44 -3.12
CA ARG A 97 -7.00 7.86 -3.69
C ARG A 97 -6.84 8.87 -4.83
N ARG A 98 -5.91 9.81 -4.71
CA ARG A 98 -5.67 10.84 -5.75
C ARG A 98 -4.87 10.32 -6.94
N SER A 99 -4.02 9.32 -6.73
CA SER A 99 -3.22 8.69 -7.80
C SER A 99 -4.08 7.74 -8.64
N ALA A 100 -5.03 7.03 -8.03
CA ALA A 100 -5.94 6.14 -8.75
C ALA A 100 -6.86 6.86 -9.75
N THR A 101 -7.13 8.16 -9.54
CA THR A 101 -8.05 8.95 -10.36
C THR A 101 -7.36 9.81 -11.43
N ARG A 102 -6.01 9.83 -11.47
CA ARG A 102 -5.28 10.62 -12.46
C ARG A 102 -4.79 9.68 -13.58
N PRO A 103 -5.29 9.82 -14.82
CA PRO A 103 -4.73 9.05 -15.93
C PRO A 103 -3.25 9.43 -16.14
N PRO A 104 -2.45 8.53 -16.73
CA PRO A 104 -1.05 8.81 -17.09
C PRO A 104 -0.88 10.07 -17.93
#